data_AF-A0A1F3SEU8-F1
#
_entry.id   AF-A0A1F3SEU8-F1
#
_cell.length_a   1.000
_cell.length_b   1.000
_cell.length_c   1.000
_cell.angle_alpha   90.00
_cell.angle_beta   90.00
_cell.angle_gamma   90.00
#
_symmetry.space_group_name_H-M   'P 1'
#
loop_
_entity.id
_entity.type
_entity.pdbx_description
1 polymer ?
#
loop_
_entity_poly.entity_id
_entity_poly.type
_entity_poly.pdbx_seq_one_letter_code
_entity_poly.pdbx_strand_id
1 'polypeptide(L)'
;MQFLKCLLFVVPFFCVSAFASVEGLFHVETPFSYTKGSKTLTVPAGDYKADLKTRSSSMTLKFKDQAGEKHKVKMSVPRNSMPSRNGTFHYESTQVEQPFDLSGQIATQEERRPTQSRYETCTYQRPIQVCTIDPTGRRICRLEYQTVQGHHQVLFHYLISTSATLVTLEGATDRSLLGNFSGTQTVQYIVNEYTGPCQ
;
A
#
# COMPACT_ATOMS: atom_id res chain seq x y z
N MET A 1 -8.81 9.60 -41.06
CA MET A 1 -9.23 9.56 -39.64
C MET A 1 -7.97 9.73 -38.78
N GLN A 2 -7.36 10.90 -38.66
CA GLN A 2 -7.75 12.11 -37.90
C GLN A 2 -8.20 11.86 -36.45
N PHE A 3 -7.29 12.30 -35.56
CA PHE A 3 -7.41 12.72 -34.16
C PHE A 3 -7.90 11.74 -33.09
N LEU A 4 -7.02 11.43 -32.14
CA LEU A 4 -7.11 12.11 -30.84
C LEU A 4 -5.73 12.16 -30.15
N LYS A 5 -5.13 13.36 -30.18
CA LYS A 5 -4.02 13.73 -29.30
C LYS A 5 -4.57 13.80 -27.87
N CYS A 6 -4.17 12.87 -27.02
CA CYS A 6 -4.43 12.99 -25.58
C CYS A 6 -3.42 13.99 -25.02
N LEU A 7 -3.87 15.23 -24.87
CA LEU A 7 -3.13 16.35 -24.28
C LEU A 7 -3.15 16.19 -22.75
N LEU A 8 -1.95 16.13 -22.17
CA LEU A 8 -1.57 16.63 -20.83
C LEU A 8 -2.70 16.96 -19.84
N PHE A 9 -2.88 16.08 -18.85
CA PHE A 9 -2.93 16.48 -17.44
C PHE A 9 -2.12 15.46 -16.65
N VAL A 10 -0.89 15.85 -16.30
CA VAL A 10 -0.03 15.12 -15.37
C VAL A 10 -0.60 15.35 -13.98
N VAL A 11 -1.62 14.56 -13.60
CA VAL A 11 -1.81 14.22 -12.20
C VAL A 11 -0.76 13.16 -11.92
N PRO A 12 0.22 13.36 -11.02
CA PRO A 12 1.02 12.26 -10.53
C PRO A 12 0.10 11.46 -9.62
N PHE A 13 -0.81 10.70 -10.21
CA PHE A 13 -1.35 9.51 -9.57
C PHE A 13 -0.17 8.55 -9.57
N PHE A 14 0.73 8.77 -8.61
CA PHE A 14 1.66 7.76 -8.15
C PHE A 14 0.78 6.65 -7.57
N CYS A 15 0.22 5.85 -8.48
CA CYS A 15 -0.16 4.48 -8.24
C CYS A 15 1.16 3.69 -8.08
N VAL A 16 1.99 4.10 -7.11
CA VAL A 16 2.80 3.12 -6.42
C VAL A 16 1.74 2.27 -5.74
N SER A 17 1.36 1.18 -6.39
CA SER A 17 0.87 0.03 -5.65
C SER A 17 2.03 -0.34 -4.74
N ALA A 18 2.10 0.34 -3.59
CA ALA A 18 2.97 -0.02 -2.51
C ALA A 18 2.58 -1.46 -2.20
N PHE A 19 3.40 -2.39 -2.69
CA PHE A 19 3.22 -3.80 -2.43
C PHE A 19 3.24 -3.93 -0.91
N ALA A 20 2.06 -4.12 -0.31
CA ALA A 20 1.95 -4.29 1.12
C ALA A 20 2.73 -5.56 1.48
N SER A 21 3.77 -5.36 2.29
CA SER A 21 4.59 -6.40 2.87
C SER A 21 4.15 -6.54 4.31
N VAL A 22 3.79 -7.74 4.73
CA VAL A 22 3.43 -8.04 6.10
C VAL A 22 4.56 -8.86 6.70
N GLU A 23 5.23 -8.31 7.71
CA GLU A 23 6.20 -9.05 8.50
C GLU A 23 5.47 -9.93 9.52
N GLY A 24 6.00 -11.12 9.79
CA GLY A 24 5.37 -12.09 10.65
C GLY A 24 6.22 -13.31 10.96
N LEU A 25 5.58 -14.30 11.55
CA LEU A 25 6.13 -15.62 11.84
C LEU A 25 5.55 -16.63 10.86
N PHE A 26 6.40 -17.48 10.32
CA PHE A 26 6.03 -18.63 9.53
C PHE A 26 6.45 -19.89 10.26
N HIS A 27 5.47 -20.66 10.72
CA HIS A 27 5.65 -21.95 11.36
C HIS A 27 5.47 -23.05 10.32
N VAL A 28 6.47 -23.91 10.14
CA VAL A 28 6.41 -25.08 9.25
C VAL A 28 6.26 -26.31 10.13
N GLU A 29 5.10 -26.95 10.06
CA GLU A 29 4.78 -28.14 10.84
C GLU A 29 5.45 -29.37 10.21
N THR A 30 5.21 -29.58 8.91
CA THR A 30 5.78 -30.70 8.15
C THR A 30 6.74 -30.18 7.07
N PRO A 31 7.95 -30.76 6.94
CA PRO A 31 8.87 -30.38 5.89
C PRO A 31 8.21 -30.58 4.52
N PHE A 32 8.30 -29.57 3.67
CA PHE A 32 7.71 -29.64 2.34
C PHE A 32 8.69 -29.17 1.27
N SER A 33 8.56 -29.74 0.07
CA SER A 33 9.35 -29.36 -1.09
C SER A 33 8.50 -28.63 -2.10
N TYR A 34 9.05 -27.60 -2.72
CA TYR A 34 8.40 -26.88 -3.82
C TYR A 34 9.37 -26.65 -4.98
N THR A 35 8.86 -26.76 -6.19
CA THR A 35 9.68 -26.59 -7.40
C THR A 35 9.68 -25.12 -7.83
N LYS A 36 10.88 -24.55 -7.96
CA LYS A 36 11.10 -23.21 -8.49
C LYS A 36 11.88 -23.30 -9.80
N GLY A 37 11.17 -23.33 -10.91
CA GLY A 37 11.78 -23.57 -12.22
C GLY A 37 12.28 -25.01 -12.30
N SER A 38 13.59 -25.21 -12.42
CA SER A 38 14.23 -26.54 -12.46
C SER A 38 14.77 -27.03 -11.11
N LYS A 39 14.69 -26.20 -10.05
CA LYS A 39 15.23 -26.55 -8.73
C LYS A 39 14.10 -26.86 -7.75
N THR A 40 14.19 -28.01 -7.10
CA THR A 40 13.36 -28.35 -5.93
C THR A 40 14.01 -27.77 -4.69
N LEU A 41 13.28 -26.92 -3.97
CA LEU A 41 13.70 -26.37 -2.69
C LEU A 41 12.90 -27.07 -1.58
N THR A 42 13.61 -27.59 -0.59
CA THR A 42 13.01 -28.23 0.58
C THR A 42 13.06 -27.27 1.74
N VAL A 43 11.91 -27.03 2.37
CA VAL A 43 11.75 -26.21 3.55
C VAL A 43 11.65 -27.14 4.76
N PRO A 44 12.59 -27.12 5.71
CA PRO A 44 12.51 -27.93 6.91
C PRO A 44 11.44 -27.40 7.88
N ALA A 45 10.94 -28.28 8.75
CA ALA A 45 10.06 -27.88 9.85
C ALA A 45 10.76 -26.90 10.81
N GLY A 46 9.99 -25.98 11.38
CA GLY A 46 10.49 -24.97 12.32
C GLY A 46 9.85 -23.60 12.17
N ASP A 47 10.28 -22.68 13.02
CA ASP A 47 9.79 -21.31 13.08
C ASP A 47 10.73 -20.33 12.37
N TYR A 48 10.16 -19.50 11.51
CA TYR A 48 10.90 -18.53 10.72
C TYR A 48 10.32 -17.13 10.86
N LYS A 49 11.19 -16.12 10.97
CA LYS A 49 10.78 -14.75 10.68
C LYS A 49 10.59 -14.60 9.18
N ALA A 50 9.41 -14.17 8.78
CA ALA A 50 9.00 -14.15 7.39
C ALA A 50 8.35 -12.82 6.98
N ASP A 51 8.44 -12.55 5.68
CA ASP A 51 7.86 -11.40 5.01
C ASP A 51 6.93 -11.90 3.92
N LEU A 52 5.64 -11.62 4.06
CA LEU A 52 4.60 -11.98 3.10
C LEU A 52 4.26 -10.77 2.23
N LYS A 53 4.53 -10.89 0.93
CA LYS A 53 4.15 -9.89 -0.08
C LYS A 53 2.98 -10.38 -0.88
N THR A 54 1.91 -9.59 -0.93
CA THR A 54 0.72 -9.90 -1.71
C THR A 54 0.65 -9.08 -2.99
N ARG A 55 0.19 -9.70 -4.08
CA ARG A 55 -0.09 -9.10 -5.38
C ARG A 55 -1.44 -9.57 -5.88
N SER A 56 -1.98 -8.90 -6.89
CA SER A 56 -3.28 -9.23 -7.47
C SER A 56 -3.44 -10.68 -7.94
N SER A 57 -2.35 -11.36 -8.31
CA SER A 57 -2.35 -12.75 -8.81
C SER A 57 -1.29 -13.67 -8.16
N SER A 58 -0.60 -13.20 -7.11
CA SER A 58 0.35 -14.07 -6.39
C SER A 58 0.63 -13.58 -4.97
N MET A 59 0.99 -14.50 -4.09
CA MET A 59 1.61 -14.21 -2.81
C MET A 59 3.07 -14.68 -2.83
N THR A 60 3.93 -14.00 -2.10
CA THR A 60 5.35 -14.34 -2.01
C THR A 60 5.78 -14.29 -0.56
N LEU A 61 6.10 -15.45 0.00
CA LEU A 61 6.63 -15.59 1.34
C LEU A 61 8.16 -15.66 1.27
N LYS A 62 8.85 -14.81 2.03
CA LYS A 62 10.30 -14.78 2.12
C LYS A 62 10.72 -14.99 3.56
N PHE A 63 11.71 -15.85 3.78
CA PHE A 63 12.26 -16.08 5.11
C PHE A 63 13.72 -16.52 5.00
N LYS A 64 14.40 -16.62 6.14
CA LYS A 64 15.73 -17.22 6.24
C LYS A 64 15.67 -18.43 7.16
N ASP A 65 16.38 -19.49 6.81
CA ASP A 65 16.53 -20.63 7.71
C ASP A 65 17.59 -20.39 8.80
N GLN A 66 17.82 -21.39 9.65
CA GLN A 66 18.81 -21.34 10.72
C GLN A 66 20.25 -21.22 10.22
N ALA A 67 20.54 -21.68 8.99
CA ALA A 67 21.84 -21.51 8.33
C ALA A 67 21.99 -20.12 7.68
N GLY A 68 20.93 -19.31 7.68
CA GLY A 68 20.89 -17.98 7.08
C GLY A 68 20.60 -18.00 5.57
N GLU A 69 20.28 -19.17 4.99
CA GLU A 69 19.91 -19.29 3.59
C GLU A 69 18.55 -18.63 3.35
N LYS A 70 18.43 -17.88 2.24
CA LYS A 70 17.21 -17.13 1.90
C LYS A 70 16.26 -17.98 1.09
N HIS A 71 15.08 -18.22 1.63
CA HIS A 71 13.99 -18.93 0.97
C HIS A 71 12.95 -17.96 0.41
N LYS A 72 12.33 -18.34 -0.71
CA LYS A 72 11.28 -17.56 -1.38
C LYS A 72 10.23 -18.49 -1.98
N VAL A 73 9.13 -18.66 -1.27
CA VAL A 73 7.97 -19.44 -1.71
C VAL A 73 7.01 -18.51 -2.45
N LYS A 74 6.74 -18.81 -3.72
CA LYS A 74 5.76 -18.06 -4.51
C LYS A 74 4.50 -18.91 -4.62
N MET A 75 3.37 -18.35 -4.21
CA MET A 75 2.06 -18.98 -4.22
C MET A 75 1.19 -18.27 -5.25
N SER A 76 0.52 -19.04 -6.10
CA SER A 76 -0.38 -18.52 -7.11
C SER A 76 -1.75 -18.26 -6.48
N VAL A 77 -2.40 -17.15 -6.86
CA VAL A 77 -3.78 -16.87 -6.45
C VAL A 77 -4.59 -16.36 -7.65
N PRO A 78 -5.91 -16.65 -7.73
CA PRO A 78 -6.75 -16.11 -8.78
C PRO A 78 -6.78 -14.59 -8.74
N ARG A 79 -6.85 -13.95 -9.91
CA ARG A 79 -6.78 -12.48 -9.98
C ARG A 79 -7.94 -11.84 -9.24
N ASN A 80 -7.66 -10.85 -8.39
CA ASN A 80 -8.66 -10.10 -7.60
C ASN A 80 -9.51 -10.94 -6.64
N SER A 81 -9.06 -12.14 -6.28
CA SER A 81 -9.80 -13.01 -5.34
C SER A 81 -9.46 -12.77 -3.88
N MET A 82 -8.28 -12.20 -3.61
CA MET A 82 -7.82 -11.94 -2.25
C MET A 82 -8.58 -10.75 -1.63
N PRO A 83 -9.11 -10.88 -0.40
CA PRO A 83 -9.72 -9.76 0.32
C PRO A 83 -8.73 -8.60 0.46
N SER A 84 -9.21 -7.36 0.26
CA SER A 84 -8.38 -6.16 0.43
C SER A 84 -8.38 -5.60 1.85
N ARG A 85 -9.35 -5.99 2.69
CA ARG A 85 -9.50 -5.55 4.09
C ARG A 85 -9.88 -6.69 5.02
N ASN A 86 -11.14 -7.12 4.95
CA ASN A 86 -11.69 -8.15 5.83
C ASN A 86 -12.20 -9.31 4.98
N GLY A 87 -11.82 -10.53 5.35
CA GLY A 87 -12.37 -11.72 4.74
C GLY A 87 -11.47 -12.94 4.87
N THR A 88 -12.04 -14.07 4.52
CA THR A 88 -11.34 -15.35 4.38
C THR A 88 -11.13 -15.65 2.90
N PHE A 89 -10.14 -16.46 2.59
CA PHE A 89 -9.93 -17.00 1.25
C PHE A 89 -9.49 -18.46 1.33
N HIS A 90 -9.80 -19.19 0.26
CA HIS A 90 -9.37 -20.57 0.06
C HIS A 90 -9.15 -20.79 -1.44
N TYR A 91 -7.99 -21.34 -1.80
CA TYR A 91 -7.61 -21.68 -3.16
C TYR A 91 -7.09 -23.10 -3.17
N GLU A 92 -7.75 -23.96 -3.94
CA GLU A 92 -7.31 -25.33 -4.12
C GLU A 92 -6.10 -25.38 -5.06
N SER A 93 -5.18 -26.28 -4.75
CA SER A 93 -4.00 -26.66 -5.53
C SER A 93 -4.31 -26.82 -7.03
N THR A 94 -5.43 -27.45 -7.37
CA THR A 94 -5.91 -27.67 -8.75
C THR A 94 -6.33 -26.38 -9.43
N GLN A 95 -6.92 -25.44 -8.69
CA GLN A 95 -7.41 -24.16 -9.23
C GLN A 95 -6.25 -23.21 -9.58
N VAL A 96 -5.15 -23.27 -8.84
CA VAL A 96 -4.00 -22.37 -8.99
C VAL A 96 -2.71 -23.06 -9.46
N GLU A 97 -2.83 -24.32 -9.88
CA GLU A 97 -1.77 -25.16 -10.44
C GLU A 97 -0.50 -25.19 -9.56
N GLN A 98 -0.66 -25.48 -8.28
CA GLN A 98 0.44 -25.54 -7.31
C GLN A 98 0.30 -26.78 -6.40
N PRO A 99 1.37 -27.26 -5.72
CA PRO A 99 1.36 -28.56 -5.03
C PRO A 99 0.67 -28.56 -3.66
N PHE A 100 0.08 -27.44 -3.24
CA PHE A 100 -0.55 -27.27 -1.94
C PHE A 100 -1.77 -26.34 -2.06
N ASP A 101 -2.75 -26.55 -1.19
CA ASP A 101 -3.87 -25.65 -1.04
C ASP A 101 -3.45 -24.44 -0.20
N LEU A 102 -4.13 -23.32 -0.42
CA LEU A 102 -3.87 -22.06 0.27
C LEU A 102 -5.16 -21.54 0.91
N SER A 103 -5.18 -21.42 2.22
CA SER A 103 -6.28 -20.78 2.95
C SER A 103 -5.76 -19.64 3.80
N GLY A 104 -6.66 -18.77 4.25
CA GLY A 104 -6.26 -17.68 5.12
C GLY A 104 -7.36 -16.69 5.45
N GLN A 105 -6.97 -15.70 6.25
CA GLN A 105 -7.84 -14.65 6.73
C GLN A 105 -7.07 -13.33 6.80
N ILE A 106 -7.73 -12.25 6.41
CA ILE A 106 -7.27 -10.89 6.63
C ILE A 106 -8.31 -10.19 7.50
N ALA A 107 -7.85 -9.57 8.58
CA ALA A 107 -8.67 -8.80 9.50
C ALA A 107 -8.02 -7.43 9.75
N THR A 108 -8.70 -6.37 9.35
CA THR A 108 -8.29 -4.98 9.53
C THR A 108 -9.15 -4.30 10.59
N GLN A 109 -8.48 -3.72 11.58
CA GLN A 109 -9.05 -2.79 12.55
C GLN A 109 -8.60 -1.38 12.24
N GLU A 110 -9.52 -0.41 12.34
CA GLU A 110 -9.21 1.00 12.16
C GLU A 110 -9.49 1.76 13.45
N GLU A 111 -8.52 2.56 13.88
CA GLU A 111 -8.62 3.46 15.02
C GLU A 111 -8.46 4.90 14.52
N ARG A 112 -9.50 5.70 14.74
CA ARG A 112 -9.45 7.15 14.51
C ARG A 112 -9.02 7.86 15.78
N ARG A 113 -7.89 8.56 15.72
CA ARG A 113 -7.44 9.43 16.81
C ARG A 113 -8.24 10.75 16.84
N PRO A 114 -8.25 11.47 17.98
CA PRO A 114 -8.85 12.79 18.06
C PRO A 114 -8.30 13.75 16.99
N THR A 115 -9.17 14.63 16.50
CA THR A 115 -8.82 15.68 15.55
C THR A 115 -7.82 16.66 16.16
N GLN A 116 -6.83 17.04 15.37
CA GLN A 116 -5.79 18.00 15.69
C GLN A 116 -5.85 19.17 14.71
N SER A 117 -5.26 20.30 15.10
CA SER A 117 -5.15 21.50 14.27
C SER A 117 -3.69 21.87 14.11
N ARG A 118 -3.27 22.24 12.89
CA ARG A 118 -1.97 22.85 12.62
C ARG A 118 -2.11 23.99 11.61
N TYR A 119 -1.12 24.87 11.56
CA TYR A 119 -0.99 25.85 10.48
C TYR A 119 0.03 25.36 9.46
N GLU A 120 -0.32 25.45 8.18
CA GLU A 120 0.58 25.16 7.07
C GLU A 120 0.87 26.46 6.30
N THR A 121 2.08 26.58 5.78
CA THR A 121 2.46 27.71 4.92
C THR A 121 1.82 27.53 3.55
N CYS A 122 1.25 28.60 3.03
CA CYS A 122 0.61 28.64 1.72
C CYS A 122 0.99 29.94 0.99
N THR A 123 0.66 30.01 -0.30
CA THR A 123 0.79 31.23 -1.08
C THR A 123 -0.52 31.54 -1.77
N TYR A 124 -0.83 32.83 -1.91
CA TYR A 124 -2.01 33.29 -2.63
C TYR A 124 -1.70 34.53 -3.47
N GLN A 125 -2.54 34.77 -4.48
CA GLN A 125 -2.45 35.94 -5.33
C GLN A 125 -3.22 37.10 -4.71
N ARG A 126 -2.51 38.14 -4.28
CA ARG A 126 -3.10 39.36 -3.76
C ARG A 126 -3.17 40.42 -4.87
N PRO A 127 -4.35 41.01 -5.16
CA PRO A 127 -4.44 42.10 -6.09
C PRO A 127 -3.82 43.37 -5.49
N ILE A 128 -2.91 43.99 -6.23
CA ILE A 128 -2.31 45.28 -5.91
C ILE A 128 -2.59 46.27 -7.03
N GLN A 129 -2.84 47.53 -6.68
CA GLN A 129 -3.02 48.59 -7.67
C GLN A 129 -1.66 49.24 -7.94
N VAL A 130 -1.15 49.04 -9.16
CA VAL A 130 0.10 49.65 -9.61
C VAL A 130 -0.26 50.82 -10.52
N CYS A 131 0.23 52.01 -10.20
CA CYS A 131 0.03 53.20 -11.01
C CYS A 131 1.36 53.69 -11.57
N THR A 132 1.42 53.89 -12.88
CA THR A 132 2.56 54.50 -13.57
C THR A 132 2.14 55.83 -14.19
N ILE A 133 3.10 56.72 -14.38
CA ILE A 133 2.91 57.98 -15.12
C ILE A 133 3.48 57.76 -16.52
N ASP A 134 2.66 57.98 -17.54
CA ASP A 134 3.11 57.87 -18.93
C ASP A 134 3.93 59.11 -19.36
N PRO A 135 4.60 59.09 -20.53
CA PRO A 135 5.37 60.24 -21.02
C PRO A 135 4.54 61.52 -21.25
N THR A 136 3.21 61.42 -21.26
CA THR A 136 2.29 62.57 -21.41
C THR A 136 1.84 63.14 -20.06
N GLY A 137 2.29 62.56 -18.95
CA GLY A 137 1.92 62.97 -17.59
C GLY A 137 0.61 62.36 -17.08
N ARG A 138 -0.02 61.44 -17.84
CA ARG A 138 -1.25 60.78 -17.41
C ARG A 138 -0.94 59.62 -16.46
N ARG A 139 -1.69 59.56 -15.34
CA ARG A 139 -1.65 58.44 -14.40
C ARG A 139 -2.45 57.27 -14.94
N ILE A 140 -1.79 56.14 -15.20
CA ILE A 140 -2.40 54.88 -15.62
C ILE A 140 -2.30 53.92 -14.45
N CYS A 141 -3.43 53.48 -13.91
CA CYS A 141 -3.47 52.46 -12.86
C CYS A 141 -3.98 51.15 -13.43
N ARG A 142 -3.32 50.05 -13.07
CA ARG A 142 -3.74 48.69 -13.41
C ARG A 142 -3.68 47.81 -12.18
N LEU A 143 -4.48 46.75 -12.21
CA LEU A 143 -4.50 45.74 -11.17
C LEU A 143 -3.49 44.66 -11.54
N GLU A 144 -2.48 44.48 -10.69
CA GLU A 144 -1.48 43.43 -10.82
C GLU A 144 -1.66 42.43 -9.68
N TYR A 145 -1.26 41.17 -9.89
CA TYR A 145 -1.31 40.15 -8.85
C TYR A 145 0.09 39.88 -8.33
N GLN A 146 0.25 39.95 -7.01
CA GLN A 146 1.47 39.62 -6.32
C GLN A 146 1.28 38.33 -5.52
N THR A 147 2.22 37.40 -5.65
CA THR A 147 2.27 36.21 -4.79
C THR A 147 2.69 36.63 -3.37
N VAL A 148 1.83 36.38 -2.40
CA VAL A 148 2.07 36.62 -0.98
C VAL A 148 2.14 35.30 -0.24
N GLN A 149 3.05 35.20 0.74
CA GLN A 149 3.11 34.07 1.67
C GLN A 149 2.10 34.29 2.79
N GLY A 150 1.37 33.24 3.12
CA GLY A 150 0.39 33.23 4.20
C GLY A 150 0.39 31.91 4.93
N HIS A 151 -0.54 31.78 5.86
CA HIS A 151 -0.82 30.53 6.55
C HIS A 151 -2.29 30.17 6.43
N HIS A 152 -2.57 28.88 6.46
CA HIS A 152 -3.93 28.40 6.62
C HIS A 152 -4.02 27.34 7.71
N GLN A 153 -5.17 27.28 8.36
CA GLN A 153 -5.46 26.27 9.36
C GLN A 153 -5.83 24.96 8.67
N VAL A 154 -5.25 23.86 9.12
CA VAL A 154 -5.58 22.50 8.70
C VAL A 154 -6.06 21.71 9.91
N LEU A 155 -7.26 21.16 9.83
CA LEU A 155 -7.77 20.18 10.78
C LEU A 155 -7.55 18.79 10.20
N PHE A 156 -6.95 17.91 10.97
CA PHE A 156 -6.64 16.55 10.54
C PHE A 156 -6.77 15.57 11.70
N HIS A 157 -6.96 14.29 11.40
CA HIS A 157 -6.79 13.22 12.39
C HIS A 157 -5.84 12.17 11.86
N TYR A 158 -5.26 11.41 12.79
CA TYR A 158 -4.55 10.19 12.44
C TYR A 158 -5.53 9.03 12.36
N LEU A 159 -5.50 8.31 11.25
CA LEU A 159 -6.18 7.02 11.09
C LEU A 159 -5.12 5.92 11.17
N ILE A 160 -5.20 5.10 12.20
CA ILE A 160 -4.34 3.92 12.36
C ILE A 160 -5.10 2.71 11.84
N SER A 161 -4.52 2.01 10.88
CA SER A 161 -5.07 0.78 10.32
C SER A 161 -4.13 -0.37 10.67
N THR A 162 -4.61 -1.32 11.46
CA THR A 162 -3.89 -2.53 11.85
C THR A 162 -4.53 -3.73 11.16
N SER A 163 -3.77 -4.40 10.30
CA SER A 163 -4.20 -5.58 9.56
C SER A 163 -3.45 -6.81 10.04
N ALA A 164 -4.19 -7.81 10.54
CA ALA A 164 -3.70 -9.14 10.83
C ALA A 164 -3.93 -10.05 9.62
N THR A 165 -2.89 -10.78 9.23
CA THR A 165 -2.92 -11.71 8.09
C THR A 165 -2.51 -13.09 8.54
N LEU A 166 -3.39 -14.06 8.32
CA LEU A 166 -3.17 -15.47 8.54
C LEU A 166 -3.18 -16.20 7.19
N VAL A 167 -2.20 -17.06 6.95
CA VAL A 167 -2.13 -17.88 5.74
C VAL A 167 -1.71 -19.29 6.13
N THR A 168 -2.45 -20.28 5.65
CA THR A 168 -2.23 -21.69 5.91
C THR A 168 -1.96 -22.41 4.60
N LEU A 169 -0.95 -23.28 4.61
CA LEU A 169 -0.56 -24.14 3.50
C LEU A 169 -0.88 -25.59 3.88
N GLU A 170 -1.64 -26.27 3.04
CA GLU A 170 -2.06 -27.66 3.25
C GLU A 170 -1.66 -28.54 2.06
N GLY A 171 -1.25 -29.77 2.31
CA GLY A 171 -0.91 -30.72 1.26
C GLY A 171 -2.12 -31.03 0.38
N ALA A 172 -1.94 -30.98 -0.94
CA ALA A 172 -3.04 -31.14 -1.90
C ALA A 172 -3.73 -32.53 -1.80
N THR A 173 -2.97 -33.57 -1.45
CA THR A 173 -3.43 -34.96 -1.47
C THR A 173 -3.95 -35.43 -0.12
N ASP A 174 -3.20 -35.12 0.94
CA ASP A 174 -3.41 -35.64 2.30
C ASP A 174 -4.04 -34.60 3.23
N ARG A 175 -4.18 -33.35 2.77
CA ARG A 175 -4.64 -32.20 3.58
C ARG A 175 -3.82 -32.03 4.86
N SER A 176 -2.57 -32.49 4.86
CA SER A 176 -1.68 -32.31 5.99
C SER A 176 -1.29 -30.84 6.10
N LEU A 177 -1.18 -30.35 7.33
CA LEU A 177 -0.72 -29.00 7.56
C LEU A 177 0.78 -28.91 7.22
N LEU A 178 1.13 -28.09 6.22
CA LEU A 178 2.51 -27.84 5.84
C LEU A 178 3.07 -26.68 6.66
N GLY A 179 2.30 -25.60 6.79
CA GLY A 179 2.71 -24.47 7.61
C GLY A 179 1.71 -23.34 7.69
N ASN A 180 1.94 -22.45 8.64
CA ASN A 180 1.10 -21.30 8.96
C ASN A 180 1.94 -20.04 9.04
N PHE A 181 1.57 -19.03 8.28
CA PHE A 181 2.06 -17.67 8.44
C PHE A 181 1.06 -16.85 9.26
N SER A 182 1.59 -16.09 10.22
CA SER A 182 0.85 -15.07 10.96
C SER A 182 1.66 -13.80 11.02
N GLY A 183 1.08 -12.70 10.54
CA GLY A 183 1.72 -11.40 10.53
C GLY A 183 0.75 -10.28 10.84
N THR A 184 1.29 -9.15 11.28
CA THR A 184 0.50 -7.95 11.56
C THR A 184 1.21 -6.74 10.96
N GLN A 185 0.44 -5.90 10.27
CA GLN A 185 0.93 -4.64 9.72
C GLN A 185 0.11 -3.49 10.27
N THR A 186 0.78 -2.47 10.79
CA THR A 186 0.14 -1.23 11.23
C THR A 186 0.60 -0.09 10.33
N VAL A 187 -0.36 0.61 9.73
CA VAL A 187 -0.12 1.80 8.90
C VAL A 187 -0.85 2.98 9.52
N GLN A 188 -0.20 4.14 9.55
CA GLN A 188 -0.80 5.38 10.02
C GLN A 188 -0.96 6.36 8.85
N TYR A 189 -2.17 6.89 8.69
CA TYR A 189 -2.51 7.89 7.69
C TYR A 189 -2.86 9.22 8.38
N ILE A 190 -2.57 10.34 7.71
CA ILE A 190 -3.11 11.65 8.07
C ILE A 190 -4.31 11.88 7.15
N VAL A 191 -5.47 12.14 7.75
CA VAL A 191 -6.70 12.45 7.03
C VAL A 191 -7.07 13.89 7.32
N ASN A 192 -7.02 14.74 6.30
CA ASN A 192 -7.42 16.14 6.41
C ASN A 192 -8.95 16.23 6.44
N GLU A 193 -9.49 16.83 7.48
CA GLU A 193 -10.93 17.10 7.62
C GLU A 193 -11.30 18.47 7.06
N TYR A 194 -10.41 19.45 7.23
CA TYR A 194 -10.62 20.82 6.79
C TYR A 194 -9.30 21.48 6.44
N THR A 195 -9.35 22.31 5.39
CA THR A 195 -8.26 23.20 4.99
C THR A 195 -8.84 24.60 4.83
N GLY A 196 -8.37 25.53 5.65
CA GLY A 196 -8.82 26.91 5.65
C GLY A 196 -8.28 27.72 4.47
N PRO A 197 -8.83 28.93 4.28
CA PRO A 197 -8.30 29.88 3.30
C PRO A 197 -6.88 30.31 3.71
N CYS A 198 -6.03 30.56 2.72
CA CYS A 198 -4.72 31.16 2.94
C CYS A 198 -4.87 32.64 3.32
N GLN A 199 -4.27 33.07 4.42
CA GLN A 199 -4.29 34.45 4.93
C GLN A 199 -2.88 35.01 5.07
#